data_AF-A0ABD3T1G9-F1
#
_entry.id   AF-A0ABD3T1G9-F1
#
_cell.length_a   1.000
_cell.length_b   1.000
_cell.length_c   1.000
_cell.angle_alpha   90.00
_cell.angle_beta   90.00
_cell.angle_gamma   90.00
#
_symmetry.space_group_name_H-M   'P 1'
#
loop_
_entity.id
_entity.type
_entity.pdbx_description
1 polymer ?
#
loop_
_entity_poly.entity_id
_entity_poly.type
_entity_poly.pdbx_seq_one_letter_code
_entity_poly.pdbx_strand_id
1 'polypeptide(L)'
;MDMEELITYGDKLIEFLKDDRDIVGLKHCPNQSKAIRSQCDKDFNQIQNSIEDYTKKIDDCKQKAVAAESESVSEAELIIVNDIADLEHQVEEQSQSMKKHKKDEMRAQMKLSMYASVTKIVPYLDDQSKISGRILLC
;
A
#
# COMPACT_ATOMS: atom_id res chain seq x y z
N MET A 1 -21.23 0.81 -67.78
CA MET A 1 -20.69 -0.47 -68.24
C MET A 1 -21.49 -0.89 -69.44
N ASP A 2 -20.92 -0.70 -70.62
CA ASP A 2 -21.55 -1.18 -71.85
C ASP A 2 -21.29 -2.69 -72.04
N MET A 3 -21.93 -3.27 -73.05
CA MET A 3 -21.84 -4.70 -73.32
C MET A 3 -20.45 -5.11 -73.84
N GLU A 4 -19.73 -4.21 -74.53
CA GLU A 4 -18.37 -4.44 -75.01
C GLU A 4 -17.35 -4.45 -73.86
N GLU A 5 -17.49 -3.55 -72.88
CA GLU A 5 -16.69 -3.55 -71.65
C GLU A 5 -16.88 -4.85 -70.86
N LEU A 6 -18.11 -5.34 -70.77
CA LEU A 6 -18.42 -6.59 -70.07
C LEU A 6 -17.84 -7.81 -70.78
N ILE A 7 -17.94 -7.86 -72.11
CA ILE A 7 -17.33 -8.92 -72.93
C ILE A 7 -15.81 -8.87 -72.82
N THR A 8 -15.21 -7.69 -72.93
CA THR A 8 -13.76 -7.51 -72.80
C THR A 8 -13.26 -7.91 -71.42
N TYR A 9 -14.02 -7.61 -70.36
CA TYR A 9 -13.72 -8.07 -69.01
C TYR A 9 -13.80 -9.60 -68.90
N GLY A 10 -14.83 -10.20 -69.50
CA GLY A 10 -14.99 -11.66 -69.58
C GLY A 10 -13.81 -12.34 -70.28
N ASP A 11 -13.39 -11.83 -71.43
CA ASP A 11 -12.25 -12.37 -72.19
C ASP A 11 -10.94 -12.28 -71.43
N LYS A 12 -10.69 -11.14 -70.75
CA LYS A 12 -9.53 -10.97 -69.87
C LYS A 12 -9.54 -11.95 -68.70
N LEU A 13 -10.71 -12.23 -68.12
CA LEU A 13 -10.84 -13.19 -67.02
C LEU A 13 -10.60 -14.62 -67.52
N ILE A 14 -11.10 -14.97 -68.70
CA ILE A 14 -10.86 -16.27 -69.34
C ILE A 14 -9.37 -16.44 -69.64
N GLU A 15 -8.71 -15.41 -70.19
CA GLU A 15 -7.27 -15.41 -70.46
C GLU A 15 -6.45 -15.54 -69.17
N PHE A 16 -6.83 -14.80 -68.12
CA PHE A 16 -6.18 -14.84 -66.82
C PHE A 16 -6.30 -16.21 -66.14
N LEU A 17 -7.43 -16.90 -66.29
CA LEU A 17 -7.64 -18.23 -65.72
C LEU A 17 -7.18 -19.38 -66.63
N LYS A 18 -6.55 -19.08 -67.78
CA LYS A 18 -6.20 -20.09 -68.79
C LYS A 18 -4.94 -20.91 -68.43
N ASP A 19 -4.08 -20.40 -67.55
CA ASP A 19 -2.92 -21.15 -67.04
C ASP A 19 -3.37 -22.07 -65.90
N ASP A 20 -3.24 -23.39 -66.11
CA ASP A 20 -3.69 -24.44 -65.20
C ASP A 20 -3.01 -24.35 -63.82
N ARG A 21 -1.84 -23.70 -63.76
CA ARG A 21 -1.10 -23.46 -62.50
C ARG A 21 -1.85 -22.52 -61.56
N ASP A 22 -2.51 -21.48 -62.09
CA ASP A 22 -3.22 -20.49 -61.27
C ASP A 22 -4.53 -21.05 -60.72
N ILE A 23 -5.18 -21.96 -61.46
CA ILE A 23 -6.37 -22.69 -60.99
C ILE A 23 -6.00 -23.65 -59.85
N VAL A 24 -4.85 -24.35 -59.94
CA VAL A 24 -4.38 -25.26 -58.89
C VAL A 24 -4.03 -24.48 -57.62
N GLY A 25 -3.35 -23.34 -57.74
CA GLY A 25 -3.09 -22.43 -56.62
C GLY A 25 -4.37 -21.93 -55.96
N LEU A 26 -5.36 -21.51 -56.76
CA LEU A 26 -6.65 -21.04 -56.26
C LEU A 26 -7.46 -22.15 -55.58
N LYS A 27 -7.43 -23.38 -56.10
CA LYS A 27 -8.05 -24.56 -55.46
C LYS A 27 -7.41 -24.93 -54.13
N HIS A 28 -6.11 -24.69 -53.98
CA HIS A 28 -5.37 -25.02 -52.77
C HIS A 28 -5.54 -23.97 -51.66
N CYS A 29 -5.71 -22.69 -52.03
CA CYS A 29 -5.87 -21.56 -51.11
C CYS A 29 -6.97 -21.75 -50.01
N PRO A 30 -8.18 -22.28 -50.32
CA PRO A 30 -9.18 -22.59 -49.28
C PRO A 30 -8.70 -23.59 -48.22
N ASN A 31 -7.90 -24.59 -48.60
CA ASN A 31 -7.39 -25.58 -47.66
C ASN A 31 -6.23 -25.01 -46.83
N GLN A 32 -5.36 -24.21 -47.45
CA GLN A 32 -4.32 -23.48 -46.72
C GLN A 32 -4.91 -22.52 -45.69
N SER A 33 -5.94 -21.74 -46.07
CA SER A 33 -6.59 -20.81 -45.14
C SER A 33 -7.29 -21.53 -43.98
N LYS A 34 -7.91 -22.68 -44.22
CA LYS A 34 -8.45 -23.54 -43.15
C LYS A 34 -7.36 -24.09 -42.23
N ALA A 35 -6.23 -24.54 -42.79
CA ALA A 35 -5.11 -25.04 -42.00
C ALA A 35 -4.49 -23.94 -41.12
N ILE A 36 -4.24 -22.76 -41.69
CA ILE A 36 -3.75 -21.59 -40.95
C ILE A 36 -4.72 -21.22 -39.84
N ARG A 37 -6.03 -21.15 -40.14
CA ARG A 37 -7.04 -20.84 -39.13
C ARG A 37 -7.05 -21.85 -37.99
N SER A 38 -7.05 -23.15 -38.32
CA SER A 38 -6.98 -24.21 -37.31
C SER A 38 -5.71 -24.13 -36.47
N GLN A 39 -4.58 -23.73 -37.04
CA GLN A 39 -3.35 -23.54 -36.29
C GLN A 39 -3.44 -22.32 -35.38
N CYS A 40 -3.93 -21.18 -35.87
CA CYS A 40 -4.17 -19.99 -35.05
C CYS A 40 -5.10 -20.28 -33.87
N ASP A 41 -6.15 -21.07 -34.07
CA ASP A 41 -7.07 -21.47 -33.00
C ASP A 41 -6.35 -22.32 -31.94
N LYS A 42 -5.47 -23.24 -32.35
CA LYS A 42 -4.66 -24.04 -31.41
C LYS A 42 -3.69 -23.17 -30.62
N ASP A 43 -2.94 -22.30 -31.31
CA ASP A 43 -1.95 -21.42 -30.70
C ASP A 43 -2.64 -20.46 -29.71
N PHE A 44 -3.80 -19.90 -30.09
CA PHE A 44 -4.61 -19.05 -29.23
C PHE A 44 -5.03 -19.79 -27.95
N ASN A 45 -5.61 -20.99 -28.09
CA ASN A 45 -6.03 -21.77 -26.94
C ASN A 45 -4.85 -22.17 -26.03
N GLN A 46 -3.70 -22.50 -26.61
CA GLN A 46 -2.49 -22.80 -25.84
C GLN A 46 -2.02 -21.59 -25.02
N ILE A 47 -1.99 -20.41 -25.64
CA ILE A 47 -1.62 -19.16 -24.98
C ILE A 47 -2.63 -18.83 -23.88
N GLN A 48 -3.94 -18.94 -24.16
CA GLN A 48 -4.99 -18.68 -23.19
C GLN A 48 -4.86 -19.59 -21.96
N ASN A 49 -4.68 -20.90 -22.16
CA ASN A 49 -4.47 -21.85 -21.07
C ASN A 49 -3.22 -21.51 -20.23
N SER A 50 -2.15 -21.07 -20.89
CA SER A 50 -0.91 -20.66 -20.21
C SER A 50 -1.12 -19.40 -19.37
N ILE A 51 -1.87 -18.42 -19.89
CA ILE A 51 -2.24 -17.20 -19.17
C ILE A 51 -3.06 -17.54 -17.93
N GLU A 52 -4.04 -18.43 -18.05
CA GLU A 52 -4.88 -18.88 -16.93
C GLU A 52 -4.04 -19.58 -15.84
N ASP A 53 -3.11 -20.47 -16.23
CA ASP A 53 -2.20 -21.15 -15.30
C ASP A 53 -1.26 -20.17 -14.58
N TYR A 54 -0.65 -19.22 -15.30
CA TYR A 54 0.19 -18.20 -14.67
C TYR A 54 -0.59 -17.27 -13.75
N THR A 55 -1.81 -16.89 -14.13
CA THR A 55 -2.70 -16.08 -13.29
C THR A 55 -2.98 -16.80 -11.97
N LYS A 56 -3.35 -18.09 -12.04
CA LYS A 56 -3.56 -18.92 -10.84
C LYS A 56 -2.31 -19.00 -9.96
N LYS A 57 -1.14 -19.24 -10.56
CA LYS A 57 0.14 -19.29 -9.83
C LYS A 57 0.46 -17.96 -9.13
N ILE A 58 0.17 -16.83 -9.78
CA ILE A 58 0.36 -15.49 -9.18
C ILE A 58 -0.57 -15.32 -7.97
N ASP A 59 -1.83 -15.71 -8.09
CA ASP A 59 -2.80 -15.58 -7.01
C ASP A 59 -2.45 -16.49 -5.82
N ASP A 60 -2.02 -17.73 -6.07
CA ASP A 60 -1.51 -18.64 -5.05
C ASP A 60 -0.29 -18.04 -4.33
N CYS A 61 0.63 -17.42 -5.07
CA CYS A 61 1.79 -16.72 -4.50
C CYS A 61 1.39 -15.51 -3.65
N LYS A 62 0.43 -14.71 -4.10
CA LYS A 62 -0.09 -13.56 -3.33
C LYS A 62 -0.73 -14.01 -2.03
N GLN A 63 -1.57 -15.06 -2.07
CA GLN A 63 -2.19 -15.60 -0.85
C GLN A 63 -1.14 -16.14 0.12
N LYS A 64 -0.11 -16.83 -0.38
CA LYS A 64 1.01 -17.29 0.44
C LYS A 64 1.83 -16.15 1.04
N ALA A 65 2.02 -15.05 0.30
CA ALA A 65 2.70 -13.87 0.82
C ALA A 65 1.88 -13.20 1.94
N VAL A 66 0.57 -13.03 1.75
CA VAL A 66 -0.33 -12.50 2.79
C VAL A 66 -0.37 -13.42 4.01
N ALA A 67 -0.39 -14.74 3.82
CA ALA A 67 -0.35 -15.71 4.91
C ALA A 67 1.01 -15.66 5.65
N ALA A 68 2.12 -15.57 4.92
CA ALA A 68 3.45 -15.45 5.50
C ALA A 68 3.62 -14.11 6.24
N GLU A 69 3.07 -12.99 5.76
CA GLU A 69 3.05 -11.71 6.48
C GLU A 69 2.15 -11.78 7.73
N SER A 70 1.04 -12.54 7.67
CA SER A 70 0.16 -12.79 8.83
C SER A 70 0.76 -13.78 9.85
N GLU A 71 1.70 -14.64 9.44
CA GLU A 71 2.41 -15.61 10.29
C GLU A 71 3.80 -15.09 10.73
N SER A 72 4.31 -14.01 10.12
CA SER A 72 5.65 -13.45 10.36
C SER A 72 5.69 -12.11 11.06
N VAL A 73 4.63 -11.71 11.77
CA VAL A 73 4.89 -10.92 12.98
C VAL A 73 5.69 -11.84 13.89
N SER A 74 7.02 -11.74 13.80
CA SER A 74 7.89 -12.58 14.60
C SER A 74 7.55 -12.34 16.07
N GLU A 75 7.71 -13.35 16.91
CA GLU A 75 7.57 -13.18 18.38
C GLU A 75 8.34 -11.93 18.87
N ALA A 76 9.48 -11.64 18.23
CA ALA A 76 10.26 -10.44 18.48
C ALA A 76 9.56 -9.12 18.09
N GLU A 77 8.83 -9.07 16.97
CA GLU A 77 8.05 -7.88 16.58
C GLU A 77 6.85 -7.67 17.50
N LEU A 78 6.17 -8.76 17.94
CA LEU A 78 5.08 -8.65 18.90
C LEU A 78 5.59 -8.16 20.28
N ILE A 79 6.74 -8.65 20.72
CA ILE A 79 7.43 -8.17 21.93
C ILE A 79 7.76 -6.68 21.80
N ILE A 80 8.33 -6.25 20.68
CA ILE A 80 8.66 -4.83 20.44
C ILE A 80 7.40 -3.96 20.47
N VAL A 81 6.28 -4.40 19.88
CA VAL A 81 5.03 -3.64 19.89
C VAL A 81 4.47 -3.50 21.32
N ASN A 82 4.53 -4.56 22.13
CA ASN A 82 4.11 -4.49 23.53
C ASN A 82 5.03 -3.58 24.35
N ASP A 83 6.35 -3.68 24.17
CA ASP A 83 7.33 -2.81 24.84
C ASP A 83 7.10 -1.33 24.47
N ILE A 84 6.77 -1.04 23.21
CA ILE A 84 6.43 0.32 22.77
C ILE A 84 5.16 0.81 23.47
N ALA A 85 4.11 -0.01 23.55
CA ALA A 85 2.87 0.36 24.23
C ALA A 85 3.08 0.64 25.73
N ASP A 86 3.90 -0.17 26.40
CA ASP A 86 4.25 0.03 27.81
C ASP A 86 5.08 1.32 28.01
N LEU A 87 6.00 1.62 27.09
CA LEU A 87 6.78 2.86 27.12
C LEU A 87 5.90 4.10 26.88
N GLU A 88 4.95 4.04 25.94
CA GLU A 88 4.00 5.13 25.70
C GLU A 88 3.15 5.42 26.94
N HIS A 89 2.70 4.37 27.63
CA HIS A 89 1.96 4.51 28.89
C HIS A 89 2.81 5.20 29.97
N GLN A 90 4.06 4.79 30.16
CA GLN A 90 4.98 5.42 31.13
C GLN A 90 5.26 6.89 30.80
N VAL A 91 5.41 7.23 29.52
CA VAL A 91 5.62 8.61 29.08
C VAL A 91 4.40 9.48 29.40
N GLU A 92 3.19 8.99 29.18
CA GLU A 92 1.96 9.71 29.50
C GLU A 92 1.81 9.92 31.02
N GLU A 93 2.07 8.89 31.83
CA GLU A 93 2.07 9.01 33.29
C GLU A 93 3.08 10.05 33.80
N GLN A 94 4.32 10.04 33.28
CA GLN A 94 5.33 11.02 33.65
C GLN A 94 4.93 12.43 33.22
N SER A 95 4.35 12.59 32.02
CA SER A 95 3.83 13.88 31.53
C SER A 95 2.76 14.46 32.46
N GLN A 96 1.83 13.62 32.92
CA GLN A 96 0.79 14.04 33.86
C GLN A 96 1.36 14.38 35.24
N SER A 97 2.30 13.58 35.76
CA SER A 97 3.00 13.85 37.01
C SER A 97 3.77 15.17 36.98
N MET A 98 4.50 15.44 35.89
CA MET A 98 5.20 16.72 35.69
C MET A 98 4.24 17.91 35.66
N LYS A 99 3.10 17.81 34.97
CA LYS A 99 2.07 18.87 34.95
C LYS A 99 1.54 19.16 36.36
N LYS A 100 1.32 18.12 37.17
CA LYS A 100 0.89 18.25 38.57
C LYS A 100 1.97 18.92 39.42
N HIS A 101 3.22 18.46 39.33
CA HIS A 101 4.33 19.05 40.09
C HIS A 101 4.51 20.54 39.76
N LYS A 102 4.48 20.91 38.48
CA LYS A 102 4.58 22.30 38.05
C LYS A 102 3.45 23.17 38.62
N LYS A 103 2.23 22.63 38.68
CA LYS A 103 1.08 23.34 39.29
C LYS A 103 1.28 23.53 40.79
N ASP A 104 1.73 22.51 41.50
CA ASP A 104 1.96 22.56 42.94
C ASP A 104 3.11 23.52 43.29
N GLU A 105 4.16 23.57 42.48
CA GLU A 105 5.27 24.52 42.60
C GLU A 105 4.79 25.97 42.41
N MET A 106 4.00 26.25 41.36
CA MET A 106 3.41 27.59 41.18
C MET A 106 2.52 27.99 42.36
N ARG A 107 1.75 27.03 42.91
CA ARG A 107 0.92 27.26 44.09
C ARG A 107 1.76 27.60 45.32
N ALA A 108 2.86 26.88 45.54
CA ALA A 108 3.79 27.13 46.64
C ALA A 108 4.47 28.50 46.50
N GLN A 109 4.94 28.84 45.28
CA GLN A 109 5.56 30.13 44.99
C GLN A 109 4.60 31.30 45.24
N MET A 110 3.35 31.19 44.77
CA MET A 110 2.32 32.21 44.98
C MET A 110 2.01 32.40 46.47
N LYS A 111 1.92 31.30 47.24
CA LYS A 111 1.73 31.34 48.70
C LYS A 111 2.91 32.02 49.41
N LEU A 112 4.15 31.72 49.01
CA LEU A 112 5.34 32.32 49.58
C LEU A 112 5.42 33.83 49.31
N SER A 113 5.11 34.23 48.07
CA SER A 113 5.06 35.65 47.68
C SER A 113 4.04 36.44 48.51
N MET A 114 2.88 35.85 48.79
CA MET A 114 1.86 36.46 49.64
C MET A 114 2.33 36.62 51.09
N TYR A 115 3.02 35.62 51.67
CA TYR A 115 3.54 35.78 53.03
C TYR A 115 4.66 36.83 53.13
N ALA A 116 5.54 36.88 52.14
CA ALA A 116 6.61 37.87 52.09
C ALA A 116 6.08 39.32 52.03
N SER A 117 4.95 39.55 51.33
CA SER A 117 4.38 40.90 51.22
C SER A 117 3.75 41.42 52.51
N VAL A 118 3.23 40.53 53.36
CA VAL A 118 2.51 40.93 54.59
C VAL A 118 3.44 40.93 55.82
N THR A 119 4.44 40.05 55.87
CA THR A 119 5.11 39.74 57.14
C THR A 119 6.59 40.12 57.23
N LYS A 120 7.24 40.59 56.14
CA LYS A 120 8.72 40.75 56.04
C LYS A 120 9.51 39.50 56.51
N ILE A 121 8.84 38.35 56.61
CA ILE A 121 9.39 37.09 57.09
C ILE A 121 9.20 36.07 55.97
N VAL A 122 10.27 35.35 55.64
CA VAL A 122 10.24 34.24 54.69
C VAL A 122 10.19 32.94 55.50
N PRO A 123 9.05 32.23 55.52
CA PRO A 123 8.92 30.96 56.23
C PRO A 123 9.75 29.86 55.55
N TYR A 124 10.37 28.99 56.35
CA TYR A 124 11.06 27.80 55.88
C TYR A 124 10.05 26.65 55.77
N LEU A 125 9.88 26.08 54.58
CA LEU A 125 8.77 25.16 54.28
C LEU A 125 9.16 23.67 54.26
N ASP A 126 10.41 23.34 54.60
CA ASP A 126 10.93 21.97 54.53
C ASP A 126 10.29 21.03 55.58
N ASP A 127 9.70 21.56 56.66
CA ASP A 127 9.06 20.78 57.73
C ASP A 127 7.72 21.39 58.12
N GLN A 128 6.60 20.72 57.79
CA GLN A 128 5.25 21.20 58.10
C GLN A 128 4.94 21.24 59.61
N SER A 129 5.75 20.60 60.44
CA SER A 129 5.54 20.52 61.89
C SER A 129 6.21 21.66 62.69
N LYS A 130 7.03 22.50 62.03
CA LYS A 130 7.78 23.59 62.69
C LYS A 130 7.50 24.94 62.03
N ILE A 131 7.25 25.96 62.85
CA ILE A 131 7.15 27.34 62.37
C ILE A 131 8.52 27.99 62.54
N SER A 132 9.30 28.05 61.46
CA SER A 132 10.60 28.73 61.43
C SER A 132 10.72 29.60 60.17
N GLY A 133 11.50 30.68 60.20
CA GLY A 133 11.63 31.59 59.05
C GLY A 133 12.74 32.63 59.23
N ARG A 134 13.14 33.28 58.13
CA ARG A 134 14.13 34.36 58.11
C ARG A 134 13.44 35.72 58.04
N ILE A 135 13.85 36.65 58.90
CA ILE A 135 13.40 38.05 58.86
C ILE A 135 14.22 38.79 57.80
N LEU A 136 13.55 39.47 56.88
CA LEU A 136 14.19 40.38 55.92
C LEU A 136 14.32 41.76 56.56
N LEU A 137 15.49 42.06 57.11
CA LEU A 137 15.84 43.39 57.58
C LEU A 137 16.14 44.27 56.35
N CYS A 138 15.32 45.31 56.16
CA CYS A 138 15.62 46.40 55.22
C CYS A 138 16.57 47.41 55.87
#